data_AF-A0A9P3JRN0-F1
#
_entry.id   AF-A0A9P3JRN0-F1
#
_cell.length_a   1.000
_cell.length_b   1.000
_cell.length_c   1.000
_cell.angle_alpha   90.00
_cell.angle_beta   90.00
_cell.angle_gamma   90.00
#
_symmetry.space_group_name_H-M   'P 1'
#
loop_
_entity.id
_entity.type
_entity.pdbx_description
1 polymer ?
#
loop_
_entity_poly.entity_id
_entity_poly.type
_entity_poly.pdbx_seq_one_letter_code
_entity_poly.pdbx_strand_id
1 'polypeptide(L)'
;MEEGEELQFDPSAYNCLHQFRLNWPCLSLDVVPDSLGDNRKSFPHTLFFVAGTQAPSADGNVVAAVRLANITKMRHHRDEEDEDGEGDDDESESSSDEDDDDPTSMGGEGAGVFRIPKPGKPIMQARSVVHYGGVNRIRSMPQQPHISASWSDSGRVQVWDLTPQVRSLAATASSSSVAASDISPPVARQAPLHIYSGHDDEGFAIDWSPANTARLATGDCKGGIAEWRPVEGGKWVVGDTKFRGHEGSVEDIQWSPSEPEVFASSGVDGTVCFWDVRAASRTAPALRVKAHDADVNVISWNRLASCMVASGCEDGSFRIWDLRLLREAGGGKEGGAFIAHFKHHRQPITAIEWSPHESSTLATSCADNQITIWDLSLERDAEEEAEYEAGQRQPQAEAPSDLPPQLLFVHQGQTDIKEVHWHPHIPGMLLSTAADGFNAFMPSNL
;
A
#
# COMPACT_ATOMS: atom_id res chain seq x y z
N MET A 1 -0.60 25.57 8.37
CA MET A 1 -0.86 25.32 9.79
C MET A 1 0.13 26.12 10.60
N GLU A 2 -0.38 26.93 11.49
CA GLU A 2 0.40 27.59 12.53
C GLU A 2 0.78 26.57 13.62
N GLU A 3 1.78 26.91 14.43
CA GLU A 3 2.25 26.07 15.53
C GLU A 3 1.14 25.93 16.59
N GLY A 4 0.56 24.73 16.71
CA GLY A 4 -0.53 24.44 17.66
C GLY A 4 -1.92 24.22 17.04
N GLU A 5 -2.06 24.28 15.71
CA GLU A 5 -3.30 23.86 15.04
C GLU A 5 -3.33 22.34 14.88
N GLU A 6 -4.34 21.68 15.45
CA GLU A 6 -4.64 20.27 15.20
C GLU A 6 -5.72 20.14 14.14
N LEU A 7 -5.44 19.41 13.05
CA LEU A 7 -6.48 19.06 12.09
C LEU A 7 -7.42 18.04 12.69
N GLN A 8 -8.68 18.43 12.84
CA GLN A 8 -9.73 17.48 13.17
C GLN A 8 -10.17 16.73 11.92
N PHE A 9 -10.22 15.42 12.07
CA PHE A 9 -10.82 14.51 11.10
C PHE A 9 -12.29 14.90 10.86
N ASP A 10 -12.71 14.97 9.60
CA ASP A 10 -14.12 15.11 9.21
C ASP A 10 -14.71 13.71 8.95
N PRO A 11 -15.63 13.21 9.81
CA PRO A 11 -16.28 11.91 9.60
C PRO A 11 -17.07 11.80 8.29
N SER A 12 -17.51 12.91 7.71
CA SER A 12 -18.26 12.92 6.45
C SER A 12 -17.39 12.67 5.22
N ALA A 13 -16.06 12.82 5.34
CA ALA A 13 -15.11 12.58 4.26
C ALA A 13 -14.87 11.09 3.98
N TYR A 14 -15.37 10.19 4.84
CA TYR A 14 -15.09 8.76 4.75
C TYR A 14 -16.38 7.93 4.85
N ASN A 15 -16.53 6.97 3.93
CA ASN A 15 -17.46 5.86 4.11
C ASN A 15 -17.01 4.94 5.26
N CYS A 16 -15.69 4.76 5.44
CA CYS A 16 -15.12 4.14 6.63
C CYS A 16 -13.67 4.57 6.87
N LEU A 17 -13.24 4.61 8.13
CA LEU A 17 -11.84 4.72 8.53
C LEU A 17 -11.63 3.93 9.82
N HIS A 18 -10.74 2.93 9.78
CA HIS A 18 -10.42 2.10 10.94
C HIS A 18 -8.91 1.97 11.09
N GLN A 19 -8.42 2.14 12.32
CA GLN A 19 -7.00 2.12 12.65
C GLN A 19 -6.63 0.85 13.41
N PHE A 20 -5.50 0.26 13.08
CA PHE A 20 -5.02 -0.99 13.67
C PHE A 20 -3.51 -0.95 13.90
N ARG A 21 -3.00 -1.73 14.87
CA ARG A 21 -1.57 -1.78 15.18
C ARG A 21 -1.12 -3.20 15.46
N LEU A 22 0.04 -3.58 14.90
CA LEU A 22 0.83 -4.71 15.38
C LEU A 22 1.78 -4.25 16.49
N ASN A 23 2.47 -5.19 17.13
CA ASN A 23 3.42 -4.89 18.21
C ASN A 23 4.60 -4.00 17.77
N TRP A 24 4.94 -4.05 16.48
CA TRP A 24 6.02 -3.28 15.88
C TRP A 24 5.54 -2.63 14.59
N PRO A 25 6.09 -1.47 14.21
CA PRO A 25 5.82 -0.84 12.92
C PRO A 25 6.14 -1.77 11.77
N CYS A 26 5.48 -1.57 10.63
CA CYS A 26 5.73 -2.31 9.41
C CYS A 26 6.10 -1.31 8.30
N LEU A 27 7.17 -1.58 7.56
CA LEU A 27 7.50 -0.76 6.39
C LEU A 27 6.66 -1.10 5.18
N SER A 28 6.08 -2.30 5.18
CA SER A 28 5.42 -2.83 4.01
C SER A 28 4.27 -3.76 4.39
N LEU A 29 3.21 -3.66 3.60
CA LEU A 29 2.11 -4.61 3.56
C LEU A 29 1.86 -5.05 2.12
N ASP A 30 1.15 -6.15 1.94
CA ASP A 30 0.55 -6.48 0.66
C ASP A 30 -0.82 -7.12 0.88
N VAL A 31 -1.79 -6.75 0.05
CA VAL A 31 -3.16 -7.24 0.17
C VAL A 31 -3.21 -8.68 -0.31
N VAL A 32 -3.86 -9.54 0.47
CA VAL A 32 -4.05 -10.95 0.13
C VAL A 32 -5.49 -11.13 -0.34
N PRO A 33 -5.74 -11.32 -1.65
CA PRO A 33 -7.06 -11.64 -2.18
C PRO A 33 -7.70 -12.81 -1.44
N ASP A 34 -8.91 -12.58 -0.95
CA ASP A 34 -9.75 -13.61 -0.32
C ASP A 34 -10.74 -14.24 -1.33
N SER A 35 -11.47 -15.25 -0.87
CA SER A 35 -12.50 -15.94 -1.65
C SER A 35 -13.92 -15.49 -1.28
N LEU A 36 -14.10 -14.28 -0.74
CA LEU A 36 -15.41 -13.76 -0.29
C LEU A 36 -16.20 -13.09 -1.42
N GLY A 37 -15.67 -13.11 -2.64
CA GLY A 37 -16.26 -12.53 -3.84
C GLY A 37 -15.59 -11.24 -4.27
N ASP A 38 -15.79 -10.92 -5.55
CA ASP A 38 -15.28 -9.71 -6.19
C ASP A 38 -16.29 -8.55 -6.05
N ASN A 39 -15.79 -7.32 -6.20
CA ASN A 39 -16.63 -6.11 -6.25
C ASN A 39 -17.59 -5.98 -5.05
N ARG A 40 -17.08 -6.23 -3.85
CA ARG A 40 -17.85 -6.20 -2.59
C ARG A 40 -18.10 -4.75 -2.18
N LYS A 41 -19.35 -4.29 -2.28
CA LYS A 41 -19.76 -2.90 -1.97
C LYS A 41 -20.52 -2.74 -0.66
N SER A 42 -21.05 -3.83 -0.11
CA SER A 42 -21.89 -3.78 1.10
C SER A 42 -21.06 -4.07 2.34
N PHE A 43 -21.21 -3.19 3.33
CA PHE A 43 -20.68 -3.39 4.68
C PHE A 43 -21.43 -4.52 5.42
N PRO A 44 -20.80 -5.17 6.41
CA PRO A 44 -19.41 -4.99 6.83
C PRO A 44 -18.41 -5.70 5.90
N HIS A 45 -17.21 -5.14 5.77
CA HIS A 45 -16.11 -5.76 5.04
C HIS A 45 -15.24 -6.65 5.92
N THR A 46 -14.67 -7.66 5.28
CA THR A 46 -13.55 -8.46 5.77
C THR A 46 -12.44 -8.39 4.73
N LEU A 47 -11.20 -8.25 5.18
CA LEU A 47 -10.02 -8.07 4.35
C LEU A 47 -8.81 -8.77 4.97
N PHE A 48 -7.90 -9.20 4.12
CA PHE A 48 -6.69 -9.94 4.49
C PHE A 48 -5.47 -9.27 3.88
N PHE A 49 -4.38 -9.21 4.63
CA PHE A 49 -3.10 -8.72 4.14
C PHE A 49 -1.95 -9.43 4.84
N VAL A 50 -0.76 -9.30 4.28
CA VAL A 50 0.50 -9.68 4.93
C VAL A 50 1.31 -8.44 5.25
N ALA A 51 2.04 -8.46 6.35
CA ALA A 51 2.93 -7.38 6.74
C ALA A 51 4.20 -7.95 7.38
N GLY A 52 5.29 -7.20 7.27
CA GLY A 52 6.55 -7.53 7.91
C GLY A 52 6.98 -6.43 8.89
N THR A 53 7.40 -6.82 10.09
CA THR A 53 7.73 -5.86 11.15
C THR A 53 9.15 -5.29 11.04
N GLN A 54 9.36 -4.17 11.74
CA GLN A 54 10.65 -3.57 12.08
C GLN A 54 10.79 -3.48 13.61
N ALA A 55 11.25 -4.55 14.22
CA ALA A 55 11.54 -4.64 15.64
C ALA A 55 12.96 -4.10 15.95
N PRO A 56 13.22 -3.59 17.16
CA PRO A 56 14.54 -3.08 17.54
C PRO A 56 15.67 -4.12 17.51
N SER A 57 15.34 -5.41 17.65
CA SER A 57 16.30 -6.51 17.56
C SER A 57 16.00 -7.39 16.35
N ALA A 58 17.06 -7.93 15.72
CA ALA A 58 16.94 -8.75 14.53
C ALA A 58 16.07 -10.00 14.74
N ASP A 59 16.03 -10.56 15.95
CA ASP A 59 15.25 -11.74 16.33
C ASP A 59 13.81 -11.43 16.79
N GLY A 60 13.46 -10.14 16.92
CA GLY A 60 12.12 -9.68 17.32
C GLY A 60 11.13 -9.57 16.16
N ASN A 61 11.58 -9.82 14.93
CA ASN A 61 10.79 -9.59 13.72
C ASN A 61 9.89 -10.77 13.36
N VAL A 62 8.79 -10.45 12.68
CA VAL A 62 7.84 -11.42 12.16
C VAL A 62 7.33 -11.05 10.78
N VAL A 63 6.93 -12.07 10.03
CA VAL A 63 5.98 -11.95 8.92
C VAL A 63 4.60 -12.35 9.46
N ALA A 64 3.63 -11.46 9.34
CA ALA A 64 2.28 -11.65 9.84
C ALA A 64 1.28 -11.72 8.70
N ALA A 65 0.45 -12.76 8.66
CA ALA A 65 -0.82 -12.72 7.95
C ALA A 65 -1.87 -12.11 8.89
N VAL A 66 -2.66 -11.16 8.39
CA VAL A 66 -3.62 -10.40 9.17
C VAL A 66 -4.99 -10.50 8.52
N ARG A 67 -6.02 -10.64 9.35
CA ARG A 67 -7.43 -10.53 8.98
C ARG A 67 -8.04 -9.35 9.74
N LEU A 68 -8.62 -8.43 8.99
CA LEU A 68 -9.49 -7.39 9.51
C LEU A 68 -10.92 -7.77 9.18
N ALA A 69 -11.79 -7.76 10.20
CA ALA A 69 -13.17 -8.19 10.08
C ALA A 69 -14.10 -7.20 10.74
N ASN A 70 -15.36 -7.23 10.29
CA ASN A 70 -16.39 -6.33 10.77
C ASN A 70 -16.00 -4.85 10.61
N ILE A 71 -15.40 -4.54 9.46
CA ILE A 71 -15.11 -3.17 9.03
C ILE A 71 -16.43 -2.58 8.60
N THR A 72 -16.98 -1.67 9.40
CA THR A 72 -18.31 -1.08 9.22
C THR A 72 -18.24 0.31 8.61
N LYS A 73 -19.36 0.74 8.04
CA LYS A 73 -19.56 2.12 7.61
C LYS A 73 -19.53 3.05 8.83
N MET A 74 -18.95 4.24 8.68
CA MET A 74 -19.12 5.31 9.67
C MET A 74 -20.55 5.84 9.62
N ARG A 75 -21.14 6.15 10.78
CA ARG A 75 -22.45 6.80 10.86
C ARG A 75 -22.27 8.29 10.54
N HIS A 76 -23.08 8.83 9.65
CA HIS A 76 -23.12 10.28 9.43
C HIS A 76 -24.29 10.86 10.23
N HIS A 77 -24.15 12.06 10.80
CA HIS A 77 -25.23 12.72 11.58
C HIS A 77 -26.58 12.85 10.83
N ARG A 78 -26.61 12.73 9.50
CA ARG A 78 -27.86 12.71 8.72
C ARG A 78 -28.66 11.40 8.85
N ASP A 79 -28.00 10.31 9.23
CA ASP A 79 -28.68 9.01 9.40
C ASP A 79 -29.53 8.96 10.70
N GLU A 80 -29.44 9.97 11.56
CA GLU A 80 -30.24 10.09 12.80
C GLU A 80 -31.64 10.71 12.56
N GLU A 81 -31.86 11.41 11.42
CA GLU A 81 -33.15 12.06 11.13
C GLU A 81 -34.15 11.17 10.35
N ASP A 82 -33.69 10.04 9.80
CA ASP A 82 -34.50 9.14 8.96
C ASP A 82 -35.01 7.88 9.70
N GLU A 83 -34.68 7.69 10.99
CA GLU A 83 -35.18 6.57 11.83
C GLU A 83 -36.38 6.96 12.74
N ASP A 84 -37.01 8.11 12.53
CA ASP A 84 -38.24 8.51 13.23
C ASP A 84 -39.49 7.94 12.53
N GLY A 85 -39.62 6.61 12.53
CA GLY A 85 -40.71 5.89 11.83
C GLY A 85 -41.10 4.57 12.48
N GLU A 86 -41.81 4.65 13.61
CA GLU A 86 -42.60 3.61 14.29
C GLU A 86 -41.86 2.58 15.19
N GLY A 87 -41.61 2.99 16.44
CA GLY A 87 -42.02 2.31 17.69
C GLY A 87 -41.45 0.93 18.05
N ASP A 88 -40.56 0.89 19.05
CA ASP A 88 -40.82 0.30 20.38
C ASP A 88 -39.69 0.70 21.36
N ASP A 89 -40.04 0.82 22.63
CA ASP A 89 -39.19 1.30 23.73
C ASP A 89 -37.89 0.48 23.92
N ASP A 90 -36.71 1.13 23.92
CA ASP A 90 -35.61 0.75 24.82
C ASP A 90 -34.55 1.86 24.97
N GLU A 91 -33.90 1.85 26.12
CA GLU A 91 -33.37 3.00 26.85
C GLU A 91 -32.25 3.84 26.19
N SER A 92 -32.30 5.14 26.51
CA SER A 92 -31.31 6.17 26.19
C SER A 92 -29.89 5.82 26.69
N GLU A 93 -28.94 5.66 25.79
CA GLU A 93 -27.50 5.71 26.10
C GLU A 93 -26.95 7.03 25.56
N SER A 94 -26.90 8.06 26.42
CA SER A 94 -26.10 9.25 26.12
C SER A 94 -24.62 8.87 26.29
N SER A 95 -23.89 8.63 25.20
CA SER A 95 -22.43 8.59 25.27
C SER A 95 -21.90 10.02 25.31
N SER A 96 -21.70 10.51 26.53
CA SER A 96 -20.72 11.57 26.76
C SER A 96 -19.34 10.91 26.60
N ASP A 97 -18.78 11.03 25.41
CA ASP A 97 -17.40 10.65 25.13
C ASP A 97 -16.47 11.72 25.74
N GLU A 98 -16.21 11.60 27.03
CA GLU A 98 -15.04 12.20 27.69
C GLU A 98 -14.01 11.09 27.91
N ASP A 99 -13.26 10.72 26.88
CA ASP A 99 -12.03 9.93 27.01
C ASP A 99 -10.85 10.90 27.21
N ASP A 100 -10.65 11.33 28.45
CA ASP A 100 -9.38 11.89 28.94
C ASP A 100 -8.40 10.72 29.21
N ASP A 101 -7.68 10.28 28.17
CA ASP A 101 -6.53 9.37 28.33
C ASP A 101 -5.23 10.20 28.49
N ASP A 102 -4.91 10.57 29.73
CA ASP A 102 -3.59 11.09 30.14
C ASP A 102 -2.53 9.97 30.06
N PRO A 103 -1.45 10.12 29.26
CA PRO A 103 -0.50 9.03 29.00
C PRO A 103 0.57 8.85 30.09
N THR A 104 0.37 9.30 31.34
CA THR A 104 1.46 9.40 32.34
C THR A 104 1.42 8.45 33.54
N SER A 105 0.74 7.30 33.48
CA SER A 105 0.80 6.30 34.57
C SER A 105 1.16 4.89 34.12
N MET A 106 2.44 4.69 33.79
CA MET A 106 3.06 3.36 33.79
C MET A 106 3.58 3.05 35.20
N GLY A 107 2.83 2.23 35.94
CA GLY A 107 3.29 1.72 37.23
C GLY A 107 2.35 0.67 37.83
N GLY A 108 2.50 -0.60 37.47
CA GLY A 108 1.91 -1.71 38.22
C GLY A 108 1.71 -2.99 37.41
N GLU A 109 2.49 -4.03 37.74
CA GLU A 109 2.25 -5.41 37.31
C GLU A 109 0.88 -5.91 37.82
N GLY A 110 0.01 -6.36 36.90
CA GLY A 110 -1.27 -6.98 37.27
C GLY A 110 -2.07 -7.36 36.04
N ALA A 111 -2.46 -8.63 35.95
CA ALA A 111 -3.17 -9.24 34.83
C ALA A 111 -4.32 -8.38 34.29
N GLY A 112 -4.18 -7.93 33.03
CA GLY A 112 -5.21 -7.20 32.31
C GLY A 112 -6.45 -8.07 32.08
N VAL A 113 -7.59 -7.62 32.60
CA VAL A 113 -8.91 -8.16 32.27
C VAL A 113 -9.23 -7.76 30.83
N PHE A 114 -9.03 -8.69 29.89
CA PHE A 114 -9.40 -8.49 28.48
C PHE A 114 -10.93 -8.43 28.35
N ARG A 115 -11.45 -7.29 27.91
CA ARG A 115 -12.88 -7.11 27.57
C ARG A 115 -13.19 -7.83 26.25
N ILE A 116 -14.23 -8.66 26.24
CA ILE A 116 -14.79 -9.27 25.01
C ILE A 116 -15.20 -8.13 24.06
N PRO A 117 -14.87 -8.17 22.76
CA PRO A 117 -15.33 -7.15 21.81
C PRO A 117 -16.87 -7.12 21.80
N LYS A 118 -17.46 -5.93 21.98
CA LYS A 118 -18.90 -5.74 21.81
C LYS A 118 -19.27 -6.15 20.36
N PRO A 119 -20.43 -6.82 20.13
CA PRO A 119 -20.89 -7.12 18.77
C PRO A 119 -20.97 -5.82 17.96
N GLY A 120 -20.49 -5.85 16.72
CA GLY A 120 -20.45 -4.66 15.85
C GLY A 120 -19.13 -3.88 15.84
N LYS A 121 -18.15 -4.19 16.71
CA LYS A 121 -16.81 -3.56 16.64
C LYS A 121 -15.86 -4.22 15.62
N PRO A 122 -14.95 -3.45 15.00
CA PRO A 122 -13.88 -4.00 14.16
C PRO A 122 -12.99 -4.98 14.93
N ILE A 123 -12.52 -6.02 14.25
CA ILE A 123 -11.68 -7.07 14.83
C ILE A 123 -10.44 -7.25 13.96
N MET A 124 -9.26 -7.14 14.56
CA MET A 124 -8.00 -7.55 13.96
C MET A 124 -7.54 -8.88 14.55
N GLN A 125 -7.12 -9.80 13.67
CA GLN A 125 -6.53 -11.08 14.05
C GLN A 125 -5.25 -11.29 13.25
N ALA A 126 -4.17 -11.71 13.92
CA ALA A 126 -2.89 -11.95 13.26
C ALA A 126 -2.41 -13.39 13.47
N ARG A 127 -1.69 -13.93 12.49
CA ARG A 127 -0.97 -15.21 12.56
C ARG A 127 0.44 -14.96 12.03
N SER A 128 1.42 -15.08 12.90
CA SER A 128 2.78 -14.62 12.62
C SER A 128 3.79 -15.76 12.60
N VAL A 129 4.82 -15.59 11.79
CA VAL A 129 6.00 -16.46 11.70
C VAL A 129 7.24 -15.65 12.04
N VAL A 130 8.16 -16.24 12.82
CA VAL A 130 9.45 -15.61 13.14
C VAL A 130 10.23 -15.27 11.87
N HIS A 131 10.73 -14.04 11.79
CA HIS A 131 11.59 -13.55 10.73
C HIS A 131 12.89 -13.00 11.37
N TYR A 132 14.05 -13.28 10.76
CA TYR A 132 15.33 -12.73 11.24
C TYR A 132 15.72 -11.53 10.39
N GLY A 133 15.98 -10.40 11.04
CA GLY A 133 16.14 -9.10 10.39
C GLY A 133 14.79 -8.38 10.20
N GLY A 134 14.83 -7.06 10.12
CA GLY A 134 13.69 -6.24 9.73
C GLY A 134 13.23 -6.57 8.31
N VAL A 135 11.92 -6.49 8.09
CA VAL A 135 11.32 -6.68 6.75
C VAL A 135 11.21 -5.32 6.06
N ASN A 136 11.97 -5.14 4.98
CA ASN A 136 12.03 -3.90 4.21
C ASN A 136 10.84 -3.79 3.24
N ARG A 137 10.55 -4.88 2.51
CA ARG A 137 9.37 -4.99 1.64
C ARG A 137 8.83 -6.41 1.65
N ILE A 138 7.50 -6.56 1.59
CA ILE A 138 6.83 -7.86 1.44
C ILE A 138 5.85 -7.81 0.27
N ARG A 139 5.86 -8.85 -0.57
CA ARG A 139 4.92 -8.99 -1.69
C ARG A 139 4.39 -10.41 -1.81
N SER A 140 3.08 -10.54 -1.97
CA SER A 140 2.35 -11.78 -2.19
C SER A 140 2.33 -12.13 -3.67
N MET A 141 2.47 -13.42 -3.99
CA MET A 141 2.46 -13.89 -5.37
C MET A 141 1.04 -13.80 -5.96
N PRO A 142 0.80 -13.07 -7.07
CA PRO A 142 -0.55 -12.85 -7.60
C PRO A 142 -1.35 -14.13 -7.85
N GLN A 143 -0.70 -15.20 -8.32
CA GLN A 143 -1.37 -16.45 -8.66
C GLN A 143 -1.63 -17.35 -7.44
N GLN A 144 -0.87 -17.18 -6.34
CA GLN A 144 -1.10 -17.87 -5.06
C GLN A 144 -0.73 -16.92 -3.91
N PRO A 145 -1.64 -16.02 -3.49
CA PRO A 145 -1.29 -14.92 -2.58
C PRO A 145 -0.84 -15.32 -1.17
N HIS A 146 -1.05 -16.58 -0.78
CA HIS A 146 -0.50 -17.13 0.46
C HIS A 146 1.01 -17.39 0.39
N ILE A 147 1.61 -17.42 -0.80
CA ILE A 147 3.06 -17.41 -0.98
C ILE A 147 3.52 -15.97 -1.04
N SER A 148 4.39 -15.56 -0.12
CA SER A 148 4.89 -14.18 -0.04
C SER A 148 6.41 -14.15 0.01
N ALA A 149 7.03 -13.18 -0.66
CA ALA A 149 8.46 -12.92 -0.55
C ALA A 149 8.73 -11.70 0.32
N SER A 150 9.69 -11.82 1.23
CA SER A 150 10.22 -10.71 2.02
C SER A 150 11.63 -10.36 1.56
N TRP A 151 11.89 -9.05 1.48
CA TRP A 151 13.22 -8.48 1.42
C TRP A 151 13.60 -7.95 2.80
N SER A 152 14.83 -8.17 3.26
CA SER A 152 15.26 -7.89 4.62
C SER A 152 16.56 -7.09 4.72
N ASP A 153 16.67 -6.31 5.80
CA ASP A 153 17.90 -5.63 6.26
C ASP A 153 19.09 -6.55 6.49
N SER A 154 18.86 -7.86 6.63
CA SER A 154 19.89 -8.87 6.74
C SER A 154 20.59 -9.20 5.42
N GLY A 155 20.26 -8.48 4.34
CA GLY A 155 20.77 -8.73 2.98
C GLY A 155 20.20 -10.00 2.36
N ARG A 156 19.01 -10.43 2.80
CA ARG A 156 18.38 -11.69 2.37
C ARG A 156 17.00 -11.46 1.80
N VAL A 157 16.69 -12.25 0.78
CA VAL A 157 15.33 -12.41 0.27
C VAL A 157 14.83 -13.80 0.65
N GLN A 158 13.62 -13.88 1.18
CA GLN A 158 13.04 -15.12 1.66
C GLN A 158 11.63 -15.32 1.10
N VAL A 159 11.31 -16.54 0.69
CA VAL A 159 9.95 -16.89 0.23
C VAL A 159 9.27 -17.71 1.32
N TRP A 160 8.04 -17.35 1.69
CA TRP A 160 7.27 -17.91 2.79
C TRP A 160 5.98 -18.54 2.27
N ASP A 161 5.65 -19.73 2.78
CA ASP A 161 4.33 -20.32 2.62
C ASP A 161 3.44 -19.96 3.81
N LEU A 162 2.59 -18.97 3.65
CA LEU A 162 1.67 -18.51 4.70
C LEU A 162 0.31 -19.22 4.65
N THR A 163 0.19 -20.32 3.89
CA THR A 163 -1.05 -21.11 3.79
C THR A 163 -1.62 -21.50 5.15
N PRO A 164 -0.83 -22.03 6.12
CA PRO A 164 -1.36 -22.38 7.42
C PRO A 164 -1.98 -21.20 8.17
N GLN A 165 -1.33 -20.03 8.08
CA GLN A 165 -1.71 -18.79 8.75
C GLN A 165 -2.99 -18.22 8.14
N VAL A 166 -3.04 -18.09 6.81
CA VAL A 166 -4.21 -17.59 6.07
C VAL A 166 -5.41 -18.51 6.26
N ARG A 167 -5.24 -19.84 6.16
CA ARG A 167 -6.33 -20.80 6.39
C ARG A 167 -6.84 -20.75 7.83
N SER A 168 -5.96 -20.60 8.82
CA SER A 168 -6.37 -20.45 10.21
C SER A 168 -7.25 -19.21 10.41
N LEU A 169 -6.87 -18.07 9.83
CA LEU A 169 -7.64 -16.82 9.91
C LEU A 169 -8.99 -16.95 9.20
N ALA A 170 -9.03 -17.57 8.02
CA ALA A 170 -10.26 -17.80 7.29
C ALA A 170 -11.23 -18.71 8.05
N ALA A 171 -10.73 -19.76 8.71
CA ALA A 171 -11.55 -20.67 9.51
C ALA A 171 -12.16 -19.98 10.74
N THR A 172 -11.47 -19.00 11.33
CA THR A 172 -12.02 -18.24 12.46
C THR A 172 -13.23 -17.40 12.07
N ALA A 173 -13.37 -17.02 10.78
CA ALA A 173 -14.57 -16.33 10.30
C ALA A 173 -15.86 -17.14 10.42
N SER A 174 -15.77 -18.48 10.45
CA SER A 174 -16.92 -19.37 10.60
C SER A 174 -17.29 -19.66 12.06
N SER A 175 -16.49 -19.19 13.03
CA SER A 175 -16.74 -19.40 14.46
C SER A 175 -17.50 -18.22 15.05
N SER A 176 -18.64 -18.51 15.69
CA SER A 176 -19.47 -17.51 16.38
C SER A 176 -18.83 -16.95 17.66
N SER A 177 -17.72 -17.52 18.12
CA SER A 177 -16.96 -17.05 19.28
C SER A 177 -15.47 -16.97 18.95
N VAL A 178 -14.86 -15.80 19.18
CA VAL A 178 -13.41 -15.60 19.12
C VAL A 178 -12.86 -15.66 20.54
N ALA A 179 -12.08 -16.70 20.87
CA ALA A 179 -11.41 -16.73 22.17
C ALA A 179 -10.26 -15.71 22.18
N ALA A 180 -9.89 -15.17 23.35
CA ALA A 180 -8.76 -14.24 23.48
C ALA A 180 -7.44 -14.84 22.95
N SER A 181 -7.27 -16.16 23.08
CA SER A 181 -6.13 -16.91 22.51
C SER A 181 -6.10 -16.94 20.98
N ASP A 182 -7.22 -16.66 20.31
CA ASP A 182 -7.34 -16.70 18.85
C ASP A 182 -7.03 -15.35 18.19
N ILE A 183 -6.98 -14.27 18.97
CA ILE A 183 -6.73 -12.91 18.47
C ILE A 183 -5.24 -12.74 18.13
N SER A 184 -4.34 -13.22 19.00
CA SER A 184 -2.89 -13.22 18.77
C SER A 184 -2.24 -14.47 19.39
N PRO A 185 -2.27 -15.62 18.70
CA PRO A 185 -1.61 -16.83 19.17
C PRO A 185 -0.08 -16.69 19.18
N PRO A 186 0.64 -17.63 19.80
CA PRO A 186 2.10 -17.66 19.79
C PRO A 186 2.67 -17.59 18.37
N VAL A 187 3.76 -16.84 18.20
CA VAL A 187 4.47 -16.72 16.92
C VAL A 187 5.02 -18.09 16.52
N ALA A 188 4.67 -18.54 15.31
CA ALA A 188 5.11 -19.82 14.78
C ALA A 188 6.59 -19.77 14.37
N ARG A 189 7.29 -20.89 14.54
CA ARG A 189 8.62 -21.11 13.96
C ARG A 189 8.46 -21.97 12.72
N GLN A 190 8.67 -21.35 11.56
CA GLN A 190 8.56 -22.00 10.27
C GLN A 190 9.78 -21.60 9.44
N ALA A 191 10.36 -22.54 8.70
CA ALA A 191 11.43 -22.24 7.76
C ALA A 191 10.83 -21.64 6.47
N PRO A 192 11.49 -20.66 5.84
CA PRO A 192 11.09 -20.18 4.53
C PRO A 192 11.27 -21.29 3.48
N LEU A 193 10.45 -21.25 2.42
CA LEU A 193 10.55 -22.14 1.26
C LEU A 193 11.89 -21.97 0.53
N HIS A 194 12.40 -20.74 0.49
CA HIS A 194 13.65 -20.40 -0.15
C HIS A 194 14.32 -19.22 0.55
N ILE A 195 15.64 -19.22 0.58
CA ILE A 195 16.46 -18.09 1.07
C ILE A 195 17.51 -17.80 0.02
N TYR A 196 17.63 -16.54 -0.37
CA TYR A 196 18.70 -16.06 -1.22
C TYR A 196 19.50 -14.98 -0.51
N SER A 197 20.83 -15.11 -0.59
CA SER A 197 21.81 -14.20 0.00
C SER A 197 22.91 -13.85 -1.00
N GLY A 198 22.54 -13.75 -2.29
CA GLY A 198 23.49 -13.42 -3.37
C GLY A 198 23.49 -11.94 -3.76
N HIS A 199 22.68 -11.09 -3.11
CA HIS A 199 22.75 -9.64 -3.28
C HIS A 199 24.02 -9.06 -2.65
N ASP A 200 24.46 -7.90 -3.16
CA ASP A 200 25.70 -7.27 -2.69
C ASP A 200 25.48 -6.38 -1.44
N ASP A 201 24.21 -6.11 -1.11
CA ASP A 201 23.75 -5.30 0.01
C ASP A 201 22.27 -5.62 0.32
N GLU A 202 21.68 -4.96 1.31
CA GLU A 202 20.23 -4.92 1.48
C GLU A 202 19.53 -4.13 0.35
N GLY A 203 18.24 -3.84 0.49
CA GLY A 203 17.41 -3.32 -0.60
C GLY A 203 15.93 -3.25 -0.22
N PHE A 204 15.12 -2.86 -1.21
CA PHE A 204 13.68 -2.69 -1.06
C PHE A 204 12.91 -3.23 -2.27
N ALA A 205 13.49 -3.14 -3.47
CA ALA A 205 12.81 -3.49 -4.71
C ALA A 205 12.52 -5.00 -4.82
N ILE A 206 11.23 -5.36 -4.91
CA ILE A 206 10.77 -6.73 -5.10
C ILE A 206 9.41 -6.74 -5.80
N ASP A 207 9.26 -7.57 -6.83
CA ASP A 207 7.95 -7.81 -7.45
C ASP A 207 7.83 -9.18 -8.12
N TRP A 208 6.62 -9.74 -8.05
CA TRP A 208 6.23 -10.99 -8.69
C TRP A 208 5.67 -10.71 -10.07
N SER A 209 6.01 -11.56 -11.04
CA SER A 209 5.41 -11.46 -12.37
C SER A 209 3.92 -11.83 -12.30
N PRO A 210 3.00 -10.94 -12.76
CA PRO A 210 1.58 -11.29 -12.84
C PRO A 210 1.31 -12.30 -13.96
N ALA A 211 2.16 -12.34 -15.00
CA ALA A 211 2.00 -13.21 -16.15
C ALA A 211 2.68 -14.59 -16.00
N ASN A 212 3.83 -14.63 -15.34
CA ASN A 212 4.62 -15.85 -15.15
C ASN A 212 4.58 -16.30 -13.68
N THR A 213 3.78 -17.33 -13.40
CA THR A 213 3.64 -17.88 -12.04
C THR A 213 4.98 -18.13 -11.36
N ALA A 214 5.13 -17.63 -10.14
CA ALA A 214 6.32 -17.79 -9.31
C ALA A 214 7.64 -17.23 -9.90
N ARG A 215 7.57 -16.39 -10.94
CA ARG A 215 8.73 -15.59 -11.36
C ARG A 215 8.81 -14.32 -10.54
N LEU A 216 10.00 -13.97 -10.07
CA LEU A 216 10.25 -12.85 -9.17
C LEU A 216 11.47 -12.06 -9.65
N ALA A 217 11.47 -10.74 -9.42
CA ALA A 217 12.65 -9.90 -9.60
C ALA A 217 12.90 -9.10 -8.31
N THR A 218 14.17 -8.96 -7.95
CA THR A 218 14.57 -8.40 -6.65
C THR A 218 15.82 -7.52 -6.82
N GLY A 219 15.89 -6.34 -6.21
CA GLY A 219 16.94 -5.33 -6.42
C GLY A 219 17.58 -4.83 -5.13
N ASP A 220 18.91 -4.63 -5.15
CA ASP A 220 19.69 -4.18 -3.98
C ASP A 220 20.15 -2.72 -4.05
N CYS A 221 20.64 -2.22 -2.92
CA CYS A 221 21.20 -0.88 -2.73
C CYS A 221 22.51 -0.62 -3.53
N LYS A 222 23.02 -1.62 -4.26
CA LYS A 222 24.22 -1.53 -5.13
C LYS A 222 23.89 -1.67 -6.61
N GLY A 223 22.61 -1.52 -6.98
CA GLY A 223 22.18 -1.49 -8.38
C GLY A 223 22.05 -2.87 -9.02
N GLY A 224 22.19 -3.95 -8.25
CA GLY A 224 22.09 -5.33 -8.73
C GLY A 224 20.65 -5.85 -8.68
N ILE A 225 20.12 -6.27 -9.82
CA ILE A 225 18.79 -6.89 -9.90
C ILE A 225 18.94 -8.38 -10.20
N ALA A 226 18.37 -9.24 -9.35
CA ALA A 226 18.34 -10.68 -9.51
C ALA A 226 16.99 -11.14 -10.06
N GLU A 227 17.03 -12.05 -11.03
CA GLU A 227 15.83 -12.73 -11.55
C GLU A 227 15.75 -14.14 -10.97
N TRP A 228 14.56 -14.47 -10.50
CA TRP A 228 14.21 -15.74 -9.89
C TRP A 228 13.25 -16.49 -10.79
N ARG A 229 13.61 -17.72 -11.13
CA ARG A 229 12.79 -18.61 -11.97
C ARG A 229 12.35 -19.82 -11.16
N PRO A 230 11.07 -20.20 -11.21
CA PRO A 230 10.61 -21.40 -10.56
C PRO A 230 11.22 -22.64 -11.23
N VAL A 231 11.48 -23.66 -10.44
CA VAL A 231 11.91 -24.99 -10.89
C VAL A 231 11.05 -26.07 -10.23
N GLU A 232 11.13 -27.30 -10.75
CA GLU A 232 10.42 -28.44 -10.18
C GLU A 232 10.68 -28.59 -8.67
N GLY A 233 9.63 -28.96 -7.93
CA GLY A 233 9.68 -29.12 -6.47
C GLY A 233 9.41 -27.84 -5.67
N GLY A 234 8.87 -26.79 -6.29
CA GLY A 234 8.45 -25.57 -5.57
C GLY A 234 9.62 -24.74 -5.08
N LYS A 235 10.74 -24.76 -5.81
CA LYS A 235 11.95 -24.00 -5.52
C LYS A 235 12.21 -22.97 -6.62
N TRP A 236 13.21 -22.13 -6.39
CA TRP A 236 13.68 -21.13 -7.33
C TRP A 236 15.14 -21.38 -7.68
N VAL A 237 15.49 -21.06 -8.93
CA VAL A 237 16.86 -20.81 -9.34
C VAL A 237 16.99 -19.30 -9.55
N VAL A 238 17.99 -18.71 -8.92
CA VAL A 238 18.32 -17.29 -9.09
C VAL A 238 19.49 -17.19 -10.06
N GLY A 239 19.34 -16.39 -11.12
CA GLY A 239 20.36 -16.33 -12.18
C GLY A 239 21.70 -15.78 -11.68
N ASP A 240 22.81 -16.43 -12.06
CA ASP A 240 24.17 -16.04 -11.63
C ASP A 240 24.58 -14.63 -12.09
N THR A 241 23.99 -14.14 -13.18
CA THR A 241 24.26 -12.81 -13.73
C THR A 241 23.12 -11.86 -13.39
N LYS A 242 23.39 -10.88 -12.53
CA LYS A 242 22.45 -9.80 -12.18
C LYS A 242 22.27 -8.83 -13.36
N PHE A 243 21.10 -8.19 -13.45
CA PHE A 243 20.95 -7.00 -14.28
C PHE A 243 21.64 -5.83 -13.60
N ARG A 244 22.36 -5.03 -14.39
CA ARG A 244 23.14 -3.87 -13.92
C ARG A 244 22.93 -2.71 -14.86
N GLY A 245 22.01 -1.82 -14.51
CA GLY A 245 21.76 -0.59 -15.24
C GLY A 245 21.79 0.63 -14.34
N HIS A 246 21.36 0.52 -13.10
CA HIS A 246 21.38 1.64 -12.19
C HIS A 246 22.79 1.93 -11.69
N GLU A 247 23.07 3.21 -11.43
CA GLU A 247 24.35 3.68 -10.89
C GLU A 247 24.41 3.62 -9.36
N GLY A 248 23.28 3.31 -8.71
CA GLY A 248 23.15 3.20 -7.27
C GLY A 248 21.98 2.28 -6.90
N SER A 249 21.37 2.53 -5.74
CA SER A 249 20.26 1.74 -5.21
C SER A 249 19.09 1.61 -6.19
N VAL A 250 18.55 0.38 -6.26
CA VAL A 250 17.29 0.09 -6.95
C VAL A 250 16.17 0.20 -5.93
N GLU A 251 15.32 1.22 -6.09
CA GLU A 251 14.30 1.57 -5.09
C GLU A 251 13.01 0.76 -5.29
N ASP A 252 12.64 0.51 -6.55
CA ASP A 252 11.44 -0.24 -6.88
C ASP A 252 11.55 -1.02 -8.19
N ILE A 253 10.76 -2.08 -8.30
CA ILE A 253 10.65 -2.95 -9.48
C ILE A 253 9.17 -3.27 -9.70
N GLN A 254 8.71 -3.24 -10.95
CA GLN A 254 7.41 -3.80 -11.33
C GLN A 254 7.50 -4.60 -12.63
N TRP A 255 6.99 -5.84 -12.61
CA TRP A 255 6.74 -6.60 -13.82
C TRP A 255 5.62 -5.98 -14.64
N SER A 256 5.77 -6.08 -15.96
CA SER A 256 4.75 -5.60 -16.89
C SER A 256 3.47 -6.41 -16.72
N PRO A 257 2.29 -5.76 -16.69
CA PRO A 257 1.02 -6.45 -16.69
C PRO A 257 0.66 -7.06 -18.06
N SER A 258 1.27 -6.60 -19.15
CA SER A 258 0.96 -7.06 -20.51
C SER A 258 2.09 -7.80 -21.21
N GLU A 259 3.34 -7.59 -20.80
CA GLU A 259 4.52 -8.19 -21.44
C GLU A 259 5.24 -9.16 -20.49
N PRO A 260 5.04 -10.49 -20.60
CA PRO A 260 5.48 -11.46 -19.57
C PRO A 260 6.99 -11.50 -19.27
N GLU A 261 7.79 -11.05 -20.23
CA GLU A 261 9.26 -11.06 -20.19
C GLU A 261 9.86 -9.69 -19.86
N VAL A 262 9.01 -8.71 -19.53
CA VAL A 262 9.44 -7.33 -19.29
C VAL A 262 9.15 -6.91 -17.86
N PHE A 263 10.10 -6.19 -17.26
CA PHE A 263 9.90 -5.49 -16.00
C PHE A 263 10.53 -4.10 -16.05
N ALA A 264 10.06 -3.20 -15.20
CA ALA A 264 10.60 -1.86 -14.99
C ALA A 264 11.30 -1.81 -13.62
N SER A 265 12.31 -0.95 -13.49
CA SER A 265 12.96 -0.64 -12.23
C SER A 265 13.24 0.86 -12.11
N SER A 266 13.21 1.38 -10.89
CA SER A 266 13.60 2.76 -10.57
C SER A 266 14.80 2.79 -9.64
N GLY A 267 15.50 3.93 -9.58
CA GLY A 267 16.65 4.06 -8.71
C GLY A 267 17.02 5.50 -8.35
N VAL A 268 18.01 5.60 -7.47
CA VAL A 268 18.57 6.85 -6.95
C VAL A 268 19.33 7.68 -8.00
N ASP A 269 19.53 7.13 -9.20
CA ASP A 269 20.07 7.87 -10.34
C ASP A 269 19.01 8.75 -11.06
N GLY A 270 17.79 8.78 -10.52
CA GLY A 270 16.66 9.50 -11.07
C GLY A 270 16.12 8.88 -12.37
N THR A 271 16.45 7.62 -12.64
CA THR A 271 16.05 6.93 -13.87
C THR A 271 15.03 5.83 -13.62
N VAL A 272 14.19 5.58 -14.64
CA VAL A 272 13.40 4.37 -14.77
C VAL A 272 13.96 3.56 -15.94
N CYS A 273 14.31 2.30 -15.69
CA CYS A 273 14.83 1.37 -16.66
C CYS A 273 13.81 0.28 -16.98
N PHE A 274 13.62 -0.05 -18.25
CA PHE A 274 12.79 -1.17 -18.69
C PHE A 274 13.69 -2.28 -19.24
N TRP A 275 13.44 -3.48 -18.78
CA TRP A 275 14.27 -4.64 -19.00
C TRP A 275 13.49 -5.71 -19.76
N ASP A 276 14.11 -6.29 -20.79
CA ASP A 276 13.63 -7.53 -21.39
C ASP A 276 14.59 -8.64 -20.96
N VAL A 277 14.09 -9.59 -20.18
CA VAL A 277 14.88 -10.72 -19.66
C VAL A 277 15.40 -11.68 -20.74
N ARG A 278 14.86 -11.59 -21.95
CA ARG A 278 15.33 -12.35 -23.13
C ARG A 278 16.55 -11.70 -23.77
N ALA A 279 16.83 -10.43 -23.46
CA ALA A 279 17.97 -9.73 -24.01
C ALA A 279 19.28 -10.42 -23.60
N ALA A 280 20.21 -10.52 -24.55
CA ALA A 280 21.51 -11.15 -24.30
C ALA A 280 22.36 -10.33 -23.31
N SER A 281 22.22 -9.01 -23.31
CA SER A 281 22.89 -8.11 -22.37
C SER A 281 22.01 -7.87 -21.15
N ARG A 282 22.56 -8.12 -19.96
CA ARG A 282 21.96 -7.74 -18.67
C ARG A 282 22.49 -6.41 -18.14
N THR A 283 23.43 -5.77 -18.84
CA THR A 283 24.04 -4.49 -18.42
C THR A 283 23.50 -3.28 -19.18
N ALA A 284 22.58 -3.51 -20.12
CA ALA A 284 21.95 -2.46 -20.91
C ALA A 284 20.44 -2.70 -20.90
N PRO A 285 19.63 -1.81 -20.28
CA PRO A 285 18.18 -1.92 -20.33
C PRO A 285 17.69 -1.70 -21.77
N ALA A 286 16.51 -2.24 -22.08
CA ALA A 286 15.87 -2.03 -23.39
C ALA A 286 15.46 -0.56 -23.59
N LEU A 287 15.10 0.12 -22.50
CA LEU A 287 14.82 1.55 -22.47
C LEU A 287 15.30 2.11 -21.13
N ARG A 288 15.93 3.28 -21.15
CA ARG A 288 16.25 4.07 -19.95
C ARG A 288 15.64 5.46 -20.09
N VAL A 289 14.96 5.92 -19.05
CA VAL A 289 14.34 7.24 -19.02
C VAL A 289 14.90 8.01 -17.83
N LYS A 290 15.44 9.20 -18.06
CA LYS A 290 15.68 10.17 -16.98
C LYS A 290 14.32 10.70 -16.54
N ALA A 291 13.74 10.04 -15.54
CA ALA A 291 12.37 10.27 -15.13
C ALA A 291 12.26 11.52 -14.23
N HIS A 292 13.23 11.72 -13.35
CA HIS A 292 13.29 12.84 -12.41
C HIS A 292 14.72 13.35 -12.22
N ASP A 293 14.85 14.57 -11.69
CA ASP A 293 16.15 15.19 -11.40
C ASP A 293 16.71 14.76 -10.02
N ALA A 294 15.89 14.12 -9.20
CA ALA A 294 16.23 13.45 -7.95
C ALA A 294 15.81 11.96 -8.00
N ASP A 295 16.01 11.25 -6.90
CA ASP A 295 15.81 9.81 -6.76
C ASP A 295 14.36 9.42 -7.09
N VAL A 296 14.20 8.29 -7.81
CA VAL A 296 12.88 7.72 -8.10
C VAL A 296 12.61 6.56 -7.16
N ASN A 297 11.88 6.86 -6.08
CA ASN A 297 11.66 5.94 -4.97
C ASN A 297 10.68 4.82 -5.30
N VAL A 298 9.68 5.10 -6.14
CA VAL A 298 8.58 4.16 -6.43
C VAL A 298 8.03 4.31 -7.83
N ILE A 299 7.55 3.20 -8.41
CA ILE A 299 6.88 3.18 -9.70
C ILE A 299 5.60 2.36 -9.64
N SER A 300 4.62 2.73 -10.47
CA SER A 300 3.40 1.95 -10.62
C SER A 300 3.01 1.81 -12.08
N TRP A 301 2.87 0.56 -12.54
CA TRP A 301 2.43 0.24 -13.88
C TRP A 301 0.93 0.02 -13.89
N ASN A 302 0.22 0.84 -14.65
CA ASN A 302 -1.23 0.78 -14.73
C ASN A 302 -1.68 -0.58 -15.30
N ARG A 303 -2.46 -1.32 -14.52
CA ARG A 303 -2.94 -2.67 -14.88
C ARG A 303 -4.07 -2.65 -15.92
N LEU A 304 -4.82 -1.56 -16.00
CA LEU A 304 -5.97 -1.39 -16.90
C LEU A 304 -5.58 -0.67 -18.21
N ALA A 305 -4.61 0.24 -18.15
CA ALA A 305 -4.02 0.94 -19.29
C ALA A 305 -2.51 0.68 -19.35
N SER A 306 -2.11 -0.52 -19.78
CA SER A 306 -0.73 -1.02 -19.71
C SER A 306 0.36 -0.23 -20.46
N CYS A 307 -0.01 0.81 -21.21
CA CYS A 307 0.97 1.77 -21.75
C CYS A 307 1.39 2.84 -20.75
N MET A 308 0.73 2.93 -19.60
CA MET A 308 0.89 4.00 -18.61
C MET A 308 1.73 3.55 -17.42
N VAL A 309 2.70 4.37 -17.04
CA VAL A 309 3.53 4.18 -15.84
C VAL A 309 3.55 5.47 -15.04
N ALA A 310 3.47 5.37 -13.72
CA ALA A 310 3.67 6.48 -12.80
C ALA A 310 5.00 6.31 -12.05
N SER A 311 5.65 7.41 -11.71
CA SER A 311 6.90 7.42 -10.94
C SER A 311 6.87 8.51 -9.86
N GLY A 312 7.07 8.13 -8.60
CA GLY A 312 7.19 9.02 -7.45
C GLY A 312 8.64 9.37 -7.14
N CYS A 313 8.87 10.61 -6.73
CA CYS A 313 10.20 11.19 -6.57
C CYS A 313 10.47 11.59 -5.11
N GLU A 314 11.76 11.63 -4.77
CA GLU A 314 12.28 12.17 -3.51
C GLU A 314 11.89 13.64 -3.28
N ASP A 315 11.65 14.41 -4.35
CA ASP A 315 11.29 15.83 -4.26
C ASP A 315 9.79 16.10 -4.00
N GLY A 316 9.00 15.06 -3.75
CA GLY A 316 7.55 15.11 -3.52
C GLY A 316 6.73 15.26 -4.79
N SER A 317 7.34 15.23 -5.98
CA SER A 317 6.60 15.18 -7.23
C SER A 317 6.33 13.74 -7.69
N PHE A 318 5.31 13.58 -8.53
CA PHE A 318 5.16 12.38 -9.34
C PHE A 318 4.87 12.74 -10.80
N ARG A 319 5.23 11.83 -11.70
CA ARG A 319 5.08 11.97 -13.14
C ARG A 319 4.38 10.77 -13.75
N ILE A 320 3.62 11.01 -14.81
CA ILE A 320 2.91 10.01 -15.58
C ILE A 320 3.51 9.91 -16.97
N TRP A 321 3.72 8.68 -17.44
CA TRP A 321 4.44 8.38 -18.68
C TRP A 321 3.63 7.45 -19.56
N ASP A 322 3.64 7.72 -20.86
CA ASP A 322 3.17 6.79 -21.88
C ASP A 322 4.38 6.13 -22.58
N LEU A 323 4.49 4.81 -22.44
CA LEU A 323 5.58 4.01 -23.01
C LEU A 323 5.68 4.13 -24.54
N ARG A 324 4.56 4.41 -25.22
CA ARG A 324 4.53 4.59 -26.68
C ARG A 324 5.28 5.86 -27.09
N LEU A 325 5.07 6.94 -26.35
CA LEU A 325 5.72 8.24 -26.59
C LEU A 325 7.21 8.19 -26.22
N LEU A 326 7.57 7.46 -25.15
CA LEU A 326 8.96 7.25 -24.77
C LEU A 326 9.77 6.51 -25.84
N ARG A 327 9.17 5.51 -26.48
CA ARG A 327 9.79 4.78 -27.61
C ARG A 327 10.01 5.70 -28.81
N GLU A 328 9.04 6.53 -29.16
CA GLU A 328 9.13 7.47 -30.29
C GLU A 328 10.21 8.53 -30.08
N ALA A 329 10.41 8.97 -28.82
CA ALA A 329 11.46 9.91 -28.44
C ALA A 329 12.89 9.33 -28.53
N GLY A 330 13.05 8.02 -28.83
CA GLY A 330 14.34 7.37 -29.02
C GLY A 330 15.09 7.04 -27.73
N GLY A 331 14.40 7.01 -26.57
CA GLY A 331 14.92 6.47 -25.31
C GLY A 331 16.21 7.07 -24.76
N GLY A 332 16.65 8.23 -25.27
CA GLY A 332 17.95 8.81 -24.96
C GLY A 332 18.05 10.32 -25.13
N LYS A 333 16.94 11.03 -25.31
CA LYS A 333 16.93 12.50 -25.17
C LYS A 333 16.65 12.84 -23.71
N GLU A 334 17.54 13.60 -23.10
CA GLU A 334 17.31 14.24 -21.80
C GLU A 334 15.97 14.98 -21.85
N GLY A 335 15.06 14.64 -20.92
CA GLY A 335 13.68 15.12 -20.92
C GLY A 335 12.73 14.24 -21.73
N GLY A 336 12.41 13.05 -21.21
CA GLY A 336 11.21 12.34 -21.67
C GLY A 336 9.98 13.21 -21.38
N ALA A 337 9.12 13.41 -22.38
CA ALA A 337 7.87 14.14 -22.19
C ALA A 337 6.92 13.26 -21.35
N PHE A 338 6.98 13.38 -20.03
CA PHE A 338 5.89 12.94 -19.17
C PHE A 338 4.60 13.63 -19.67
N ILE A 339 3.48 12.94 -19.57
CA ILE A 339 2.19 13.49 -19.99
C ILE A 339 1.52 14.28 -18.87
N ALA A 340 1.91 14.03 -17.62
CA ALA A 340 1.47 14.79 -16.46
C ALA A 340 2.58 14.84 -15.39
N HIS A 341 2.62 15.94 -14.64
CA HIS A 341 3.54 16.17 -13.53
C HIS A 341 2.80 16.91 -12.42
N PHE A 342 2.82 16.34 -11.23
CA PHE A 342 2.11 16.85 -10.07
C PHE A 342 3.10 17.07 -8.93
N LYS A 343 2.99 18.23 -8.27
CA LYS A 343 3.85 18.62 -7.15
C LYS A 343 2.99 19.24 -6.05
N HIS A 344 2.31 18.37 -5.31
CA HIS A 344 1.50 18.71 -4.14
C HIS A 344 2.24 18.40 -2.84
N HIS A 345 2.82 17.21 -2.77
CA HIS A 345 3.58 16.76 -1.62
C HIS A 345 4.88 17.56 -1.45
N ARG A 346 5.33 17.67 -0.20
CA ARG A 346 6.49 18.50 0.20
C ARG A 346 7.70 17.70 0.68
N GLN A 347 7.56 16.38 0.72
CA GLN A 347 8.56 15.42 1.16
C GLN A 347 8.56 14.21 0.21
N PRO A 348 9.47 13.23 0.38
CA PRO A 348 9.56 12.09 -0.52
C PRO A 348 8.25 11.31 -0.68
N ILE A 349 7.92 10.98 -1.93
CA ILE A 349 6.85 10.01 -2.22
C ILE A 349 7.32 8.62 -1.77
N THR A 350 6.57 8.00 -0.88
CA THR A 350 6.92 6.69 -0.29
C THR A 350 6.21 5.53 -0.99
N ALA A 351 5.05 5.77 -1.59
CA ALA A 351 4.36 4.80 -2.44
C ALA A 351 3.48 5.48 -3.49
N ILE A 352 3.25 4.78 -4.60
CA ILE A 352 2.34 5.20 -5.66
C ILE A 352 1.65 3.96 -6.24
N GLU A 353 0.33 3.99 -6.39
CA GLU A 353 -0.43 2.85 -6.91
C GLU A 353 -1.62 3.27 -7.76
N TRP A 354 -1.66 2.80 -9.01
CA TRP A 354 -2.85 2.88 -9.86
C TRP A 354 -3.98 2.03 -9.31
N SER A 355 -5.19 2.55 -9.34
CA SER A 355 -6.39 1.81 -8.98
C SER A 355 -6.54 0.56 -9.85
N PRO A 356 -6.82 -0.61 -9.27
CA PRO A 356 -7.13 -1.81 -10.04
C PRO A 356 -8.56 -1.79 -10.60
N HIS A 357 -9.37 -0.77 -10.27
CA HIS A 357 -10.77 -0.64 -10.69
C HIS A 357 -10.97 0.45 -11.75
N GLU A 358 -10.12 1.47 -11.77
CA GLU A 358 -10.25 2.64 -12.65
C GLU A 358 -8.91 3.03 -13.26
N SER A 359 -8.84 3.13 -14.58
CA SER A 359 -7.58 3.35 -15.29
C SER A 359 -7.02 4.77 -15.16
N SER A 360 -7.81 5.74 -14.72
CA SER A 360 -7.39 7.14 -14.54
C SER A 360 -7.05 7.48 -13.08
N THR A 361 -7.36 6.60 -12.14
CA THR A 361 -7.26 6.88 -10.70
C THR A 361 -5.99 6.28 -10.11
N LEU A 362 -5.29 7.03 -9.26
CA LEU A 362 -4.13 6.54 -8.50
C LEU A 362 -4.08 7.14 -7.10
N ALA A 363 -3.38 6.45 -6.19
CA ALA A 363 -3.06 6.94 -4.86
C ALA A 363 -1.55 7.14 -4.70
N THR A 364 -1.16 8.12 -3.89
CA THR A 364 0.23 8.34 -3.47
C THR A 364 0.31 8.49 -1.97
N SER A 365 1.28 7.86 -1.32
CA SER A 365 1.67 8.17 0.06
C SER A 365 2.98 8.93 0.10
N CYS A 366 3.16 9.75 1.12
CA CYS A 366 4.32 10.62 1.26
C CYS A 366 4.80 10.68 2.71
N ALA A 367 6.09 10.95 2.88
CA ALA A 367 6.70 11.21 4.18
C ALA A 367 6.16 12.48 4.87
N ASP A 368 5.44 13.36 4.14
CA ASP A 368 4.73 14.51 4.72
C ASP A 368 3.43 14.15 5.45
N ASN A 369 3.22 12.86 5.75
CA ASN A 369 2.08 12.31 6.48
C ASN A 369 0.73 12.47 5.76
N GLN A 370 0.76 12.56 4.43
CA GLN A 370 -0.44 12.57 3.60
C GLN A 370 -0.48 11.38 2.66
N ILE A 371 -1.68 10.85 2.48
CA ILE A 371 -2.04 10.02 1.33
C ILE A 371 -2.98 10.83 0.45
N THR A 372 -2.68 10.94 -0.84
CA THR A 372 -3.53 11.66 -1.78
C THR A 372 -4.07 10.73 -2.86
N ILE A 373 -5.29 10.99 -3.31
CA ILE A 373 -5.94 10.25 -4.38
C ILE A 373 -6.21 11.20 -5.53
N TRP A 374 -5.94 10.73 -6.74
CA TRP A 374 -5.93 11.52 -7.95
C TRP A 374 -6.77 10.83 -9.01
N ASP A 375 -7.62 11.57 -9.72
CA ASP A 375 -8.25 11.12 -10.96
C ASP A 375 -7.79 11.99 -12.13
N LEU A 376 -7.06 11.37 -13.04
CA LEU A 376 -6.49 12.01 -14.22
C LEU A 376 -7.53 12.27 -15.32
N SER A 377 -8.77 11.80 -15.16
CA SER A 377 -9.87 12.09 -16.07
C SER A 377 -10.51 13.46 -15.80
N LEU A 378 -10.24 14.06 -14.64
CA LEU A 378 -10.80 15.34 -14.24
C LEU A 378 -10.04 16.51 -14.86
N GLU A 379 -10.82 17.46 -15.36
CA GLU A 379 -10.37 18.75 -15.89
C GLU A 379 -11.14 19.87 -15.19
N ARG A 380 -10.57 21.09 -15.16
CA ARG A 380 -11.31 22.27 -14.66
C ARG A 380 -12.49 22.54 -15.60
N ASP A 381 -13.69 22.63 -15.04
CA ASP A 381 -14.86 23.10 -15.77
C ASP A 381 -14.82 24.64 -15.86
N ALA A 382 -14.47 25.14 -17.04
CA ALA A 382 -14.36 26.58 -17.30
C ALA A 382 -15.71 27.31 -17.23
N GLU A 383 -16.83 26.61 -17.46
CA GLU A 383 -18.17 27.19 -17.35
C GLU A 383 -18.56 27.32 -15.87
N GLU A 384 -18.26 26.30 -15.06
CA GLU A 384 -18.47 26.34 -13.60
C GLU A 384 -17.59 27.39 -12.91
N GLU A 385 -16.32 27.53 -13.31
CA GLU A 385 -15.44 28.61 -12.83
C GLU A 385 -16.01 29.98 -13.22
N ALA A 386 -16.49 30.15 -14.46
CA ALA A 386 -17.07 31.41 -14.92
C ALA A 386 -18.39 31.77 -14.20
N GLU A 387 -19.25 30.78 -13.90
CA GLU A 387 -20.48 30.98 -13.12
C GLU A 387 -20.18 31.37 -11.66
N TYR A 388 -19.13 30.78 -11.08
CA TYR A 388 -18.64 31.15 -9.75
C TYR A 388 -18.08 32.58 -9.73
N GLU A 389 -17.21 32.92 -10.69
CA GLU A 389 -16.69 34.29 -10.86
C GLU A 389 -17.80 35.31 -11.11
N ALA A 390 -18.87 34.90 -11.80
CA ALA A 390 -20.06 35.72 -12.03
C ALA A 390 -21.01 35.80 -10.82
N GLY A 391 -20.69 35.14 -9.70
CA GLY A 391 -21.49 35.14 -8.46
C GLY A 391 -22.83 34.41 -8.59
N GLN A 392 -22.96 33.51 -9.58
CA GLN A 392 -24.20 32.77 -9.87
C GLN A 392 -24.31 31.46 -9.06
N ARG A 393 -23.23 31.04 -8.38
CA ARG A 393 -23.18 29.92 -7.42
C ARG A 393 -22.53 30.35 -6.11
N GLN A 394 -23.04 29.83 -4.98
CA GLN A 394 -22.37 29.96 -3.68
C GLN A 394 -21.27 28.90 -3.56
N PRO A 395 -20.09 29.22 -2.99
CA PRO A 395 -19.03 28.23 -2.80
C PRO A 395 -19.50 27.14 -1.84
N GLN A 396 -19.33 25.87 -2.24
CA GLN A 396 -19.54 24.73 -1.35
C GLN A 396 -18.34 24.53 -0.40
N ALA A 397 -17.18 25.12 -0.74
CA ALA A 397 -16.03 25.42 0.12
C ALA A 397 -15.10 26.41 -0.63
N GLU A 398 -14.34 27.25 0.08
CA GLU A 398 -13.25 28.01 -0.53
C GLU A 398 -12.06 27.07 -0.79
N ALA A 399 -12.13 26.27 -1.85
CA ALA A 399 -11.02 25.44 -2.28
C ALA A 399 -9.83 26.35 -2.66
N PRO A 400 -8.62 26.12 -2.12
CA PRO A 400 -7.45 26.89 -2.51
C PRO A 400 -7.24 26.85 -4.03
N SER A 401 -7.08 28.03 -4.65
CA SER A 401 -6.97 28.16 -6.12
C SER A 401 -5.77 27.41 -6.72
N ASP A 402 -4.80 27.04 -5.88
CA ASP A 402 -3.57 26.32 -6.22
C ASP A 402 -3.71 24.79 -6.20
N LEU A 403 -4.86 24.24 -5.79
CA LEU A 403 -5.09 22.80 -5.87
C LEU A 403 -5.34 22.37 -7.34
N PRO A 404 -4.65 21.34 -7.82
CA PRO A 404 -4.91 20.75 -9.13
C PRO A 404 -6.30 20.08 -9.13
N PRO A 405 -7.10 20.22 -10.21
CA PRO A 405 -8.45 19.66 -10.28
C PRO A 405 -8.48 18.13 -10.22
N GLN A 406 -7.36 17.47 -10.53
CA GLN A 406 -7.22 16.01 -10.44
C GLN A 406 -7.11 15.50 -9.01
N LEU A 407 -6.80 16.35 -8.02
CA LEU A 407 -6.69 15.93 -6.61
C LEU A 407 -8.09 15.70 -6.03
N LEU A 408 -8.45 14.44 -5.83
CA LEU A 408 -9.76 14.02 -5.34
C LEU A 408 -9.85 13.97 -3.82
N PHE A 409 -8.77 13.56 -3.15
CA PHE A 409 -8.82 13.29 -1.73
C PHE A 409 -7.47 13.46 -1.06
N VAL A 410 -7.48 13.91 0.19
CA VAL A 410 -6.30 13.97 1.07
C VAL A 410 -6.64 13.28 2.38
N HIS A 411 -6.02 12.12 2.60
CA HIS A 411 -6.07 11.40 3.86
C HIS A 411 -4.87 11.78 4.74
N GLN A 412 -5.14 12.01 6.02
CA GLN A 412 -4.16 12.36 7.06
C GLN A 412 -4.50 11.63 8.37
N GLY A 413 -3.63 11.77 9.37
CA GLY A 413 -3.82 11.17 10.70
C GLY A 413 -2.93 9.96 10.98
N GLN A 414 -1.95 9.68 10.11
CA GLN A 414 -0.87 8.73 10.34
C GLN A 414 0.48 9.44 10.33
N THR A 415 1.45 8.89 11.05
CA THR A 415 2.80 9.44 11.17
C THR A 415 3.82 8.54 10.48
N ASP A 416 4.63 9.11 9.60
CA ASP A 416 5.69 8.45 8.83
C ASP A 416 5.14 7.30 7.95
N ILE A 417 4.29 7.68 6.98
CA ILE A 417 3.57 6.76 6.09
C ILE A 417 4.53 6.10 5.09
N LYS A 418 4.47 4.77 5.00
CA LYS A 418 5.40 3.95 4.19
C LYS A 418 4.79 3.41 2.91
N GLU A 419 3.61 2.79 3.00
CA GLU A 419 2.92 2.23 1.82
C GLU A 419 1.41 2.50 1.86
N VAL A 420 0.81 2.58 0.68
CA VAL A 420 -0.64 2.56 0.45
C VAL A 420 -0.96 1.57 -0.67
N HIS A 421 -2.02 0.79 -0.49
CA HIS A 421 -2.46 -0.24 -1.45
C HIS A 421 -3.97 -0.21 -1.65
N TRP A 422 -4.43 -0.40 -2.89
CA TRP A 422 -5.85 -0.58 -3.17
C TRP A 422 -6.29 -2.00 -2.86
N HIS A 423 -7.48 -2.18 -2.30
CA HIS A 423 -8.03 -3.51 -2.09
C HIS A 423 -8.68 -4.04 -3.40
N PRO A 424 -8.18 -5.13 -4.02
CA PRO A 424 -8.57 -5.53 -5.37
C PRO A 424 -10.02 -6.01 -5.52
N HIS A 425 -10.67 -6.43 -4.42
CA HIS A 425 -12.07 -6.91 -4.44
C HIS A 425 -13.07 -5.96 -3.77
N ILE A 426 -12.62 -4.83 -3.21
CA ILE A 426 -13.48 -3.86 -2.53
C ILE A 426 -13.16 -2.50 -3.16
N PRO A 427 -13.89 -2.07 -4.20
CA PRO A 427 -13.67 -0.79 -4.83
C PRO A 427 -13.73 0.35 -3.80
N GLY A 428 -12.82 1.32 -3.93
CA GLY A 428 -12.74 2.46 -3.01
C GLY A 428 -12.04 2.19 -1.68
N MET A 429 -11.76 0.93 -1.32
CA MET A 429 -11.05 0.59 -0.08
C MET A 429 -9.52 0.66 -0.30
N LEU A 430 -8.84 1.37 0.60
CA LEU A 430 -7.38 1.43 0.67
C LEU A 430 -6.88 0.92 2.02
N LEU A 431 -5.67 0.35 1.99
CA LEU A 431 -4.90 -0.03 3.16
C LEU A 431 -3.58 0.73 3.16
N SER A 432 -3.20 1.31 4.30
CA SER A 432 -1.92 1.98 4.46
C SER A 432 -1.15 1.44 5.65
N THR A 433 0.17 1.63 5.64
CA THR A 433 1.04 1.39 6.79
C THR A 433 1.93 2.58 7.07
N ALA A 434 2.18 2.83 8.35
CA ALA A 434 2.94 3.95 8.88
C ALA A 434 3.63 3.55 10.19
N ALA A 435 4.45 4.44 10.77
CA ALA A 435 5.12 4.15 12.04
C ALA A 435 4.12 3.89 13.19
N ASP A 436 2.94 4.51 13.13
CA ASP A 436 1.86 4.37 14.10
C ASP A 436 0.78 3.35 13.71
N GLY A 437 1.03 2.47 12.73
CA GLY A 437 0.19 1.32 12.43
C GLY A 437 -0.40 1.30 11.03
N PHE A 438 -1.66 0.87 10.93
CA PHE A 438 -2.37 0.65 9.67
C PHE A 438 -3.70 1.38 9.67
N ASN A 439 -4.09 1.93 8.52
CA ASN A 439 -5.47 2.36 8.29
C ASN A 439 -6.11 1.47 7.22
N ALA A 440 -7.37 1.11 7.43
CA ALA A 440 -8.28 0.63 6.41
C ALA A 440 -9.36 1.70 6.21
N PHE A 441 -9.41 2.32 5.03
CA PHE A 441 -10.28 3.45 4.79
C PHE A 441 -10.89 3.47 3.40
N MET A 442 -12.04 4.13 3.30
CA MET A 442 -12.77 4.34 2.05
C MET A 442 -13.25 5.79 2.05
N PRO A 443 -12.71 6.66 1.18
CA PRO A 443 -13.22 8.00 0.96
C PRO A 443 -14.70 7.99 0.58
N SER A 444 -15.45 9.03 0.94
CA SER A 444 -16.88 9.12 0.62
C SER A 444 -17.17 9.46 -0.84
N ASN A 445 -16.17 9.99 -1.56
CA ASN A 445 -16.27 10.44 -2.95
C ASN A 445 -15.70 9.45 -3.99
N LEU A 446 -15.46 8.19 -3.59
CA LEU A 446 -14.99 7.09 -4.46
C LEU A 446 -16.00 5.95 -4.57
#